data_AF-A0A2A2AP54-F1
#
_entry.id   AF-A0A2A2AP54-F1
#
_cell.length_a   1.000
_cell.length_b   1.000
_cell.length_c   1.000
_cell.angle_alpha   90.00
_cell.angle_beta   90.00
_cell.angle_gamma   90.00
#
_symmetry.space_group_name_H-M   'P 1'
#
loop_
_entity.id
_entity.type
_entity.pdbx_description
1 polymer ?
#
loop_
_entity_poly.entity_id
_entity_poly.type
_entity_poly.pdbx_seq_one_letter_code
_entity_poly.pdbx_strand_id
1 'polypeptide(L)'
;MGDAPTGCDAAGHASDDARHHASHDAQHWQALRQALPHWPQTQAVLARLRTQLSPALDACGPRELQSLCDGLQGRFVPPGPSGAPSRGRPDVLPSGRNFYTLDTRAIPTRTAWALGQQAAQRLIERYLQEHGDYPQALGLSVWGTATMRSGGDDIAQAFALIGVRPRWAEGSQRVVDFEVVPQVGLGRPRVDVTLRISGFFRDAFANVVQMFDAAVQAVAALDGEDEAQNPIRARILRESAALQAQGLGAQQARAQAGWRVFGSAAGRYGSGLGELLHSGQWQDQAQLAQAYLQASAYAYGQHADGLPAHDALRRRLAQLNIVLHNQDQHESDLLSASDYAEFQGGMASAARLLSGRQPALYHGDLGQPQQARVRSLKEEIGRVVRARATNPKWIAGAMRHGYKGAFDIAATVDYLFGFAATTDAVSDHHWALLTDAYAGDAAVRQFLAEHNSAALRDLLERLLEAMQRGLWRQPGPYQELVQQHLLELEDQLEH
;
A
#
# COMPACT_ATOMS: atom_id res chain seq x y z
N MET A 1 61.16 -27.37 -36.31
CA MET A 1 60.84 -27.69 -34.91
C MET A 1 60.88 -26.39 -34.13
N GLY A 2 59.81 -25.79 -33.64
CA GLY A 2 58.36 -25.98 -33.71
C GLY A 2 57.79 -24.71 -33.05
N ASP A 3 56.94 -23.98 -33.75
CA ASP A 3 55.49 -23.89 -33.51
C ASP A 3 55.11 -23.09 -32.25
N ALA A 4 54.59 -21.88 -32.52
CA ALA A 4 53.73 -21.12 -31.63
C ALA A 4 52.27 -21.52 -31.91
N PRO A 5 51.41 -21.74 -30.89
CA PRO A 5 49.98 -21.87 -31.13
C PRO A 5 49.26 -20.52 -30.97
N THR A 6 48.54 -20.24 -32.05
CA THR A 6 47.43 -19.32 -32.30
C THR A 6 46.33 -19.31 -31.24
N GLY A 7 45.68 -18.14 -31.12
CA GLY A 7 44.56 -17.87 -30.24
C GLY A 7 43.31 -18.71 -30.50
N CYS A 8 42.46 -18.77 -29.48
CA CYS A 8 41.19 -19.49 -29.49
C CYS A 8 40.04 -18.49 -29.43
N ASP A 9 39.20 -18.57 -30.46
CA ASP A 9 37.95 -17.84 -30.68
C ASP A 9 36.91 -18.11 -29.59
N ALA A 10 36.52 -17.09 -28.83
CA ALA A 10 35.29 -17.07 -28.03
C ALA A 10 34.43 -15.82 -28.29
N ALA A 11 34.78 -15.00 -29.30
CA ALA A 11 34.06 -13.78 -29.67
C ALA A 11 33.04 -13.99 -30.83
N GLY A 12 33.01 -15.16 -31.47
CA GLY A 12 32.18 -15.41 -32.65
C GLY A 12 30.70 -15.67 -32.36
N HIS A 13 30.37 -16.38 -31.28
CA HIS A 13 29.00 -16.88 -31.06
C HIS A 13 28.01 -15.87 -30.46
N ALA A 14 28.48 -14.82 -29.76
CA ALA A 14 27.60 -13.75 -29.27
C ALA A 14 27.18 -12.77 -30.38
N SER A 15 27.90 -12.75 -31.51
CA SER A 15 27.69 -11.76 -32.57
C SER A 15 26.59 -12.14 -33.57
N ASP A 16 26.37 -13.44 -33.80
CA ASP A 16 25.32 -13.92 -34.72
C ASP A 16 23.93 -13.88 -34.09
N ASP A 17 23.80 -14.18 -32.78
CA ASP A 17 22.53 -14.09 -32.07
C ASP A 17 22.01 -12.65 -31.97
N ALA A 18 22.89 -11.68 -31.71
CA ALA A 18 22.55 -10.26 -31.66
C ALA A 18 22.16 -9.70 -33.04
N ARG A 19 22.80 -10.16 -34.13
CA ARG A 19 22.45 -9.79 -35.51
C ARG A 19 21.14 -10.43 -35.97
N HIS A 20 20.88 -11.68 -35.59
CA HIS A 20 19.61 -12.34 -35.84
C HIS A 20 18.45 -11.66 -35.11
N HIS A 21 18.60 -11.31 -33.82
CA HIS A 21 17.60 -10.54 -33.08
C HIS A 21 17.33 -9.15 -33.68
N ALA A 22 18.39 -8.41 -34.04
CA ALA A 22 18.24 -7.08 -34.66
C ALA A 22 17.55 -7.14 -36.04
N SER A 23 17.80 -8.19 -36.83
CA SER A 23 17.16 -8.39 -38.14
C SER A 23 15.69 -8.82 -38.02
N HIS A 24 15.36 -9.66 -37.03
CA HIS A 24 13.99 -10.04 -36.71
C HIS A 24 13.17 -8.83 -36.23
N ASP A 25 13.75 -7.98 -35.39
CA ASP A 25 13.11 -6.76 -34.91
C ASP A 25 12.84 -5.77 -36.06
N ALA A 26 13.78 -5.59 -36.98
CA ALA A 26 13.61 -4.68 -38.12
C ALA A 26 12.46 -5.10 -39.05
N GLN A 27 12.34 -6.40 -39.35
CA GLN A 27 11.23 -6.94 -40.14
C GLN A 27 9.89 -6.81 -39.40
N HIS A 28 9.87 -7.06 -38.09
CA HIS A 28 8.68 -6.86 -37.25
C HIS A 28 8.21 -5.40 -37.27
N TRP A 29 9.14 -4.45 -37.13
CA TRP A 29 8.83 -3.02 -37.18
C TRP A 29 8.31 -2.58 -38.55
N GLN A 30 8.81 -3.17 -39.63
CA GLN A 30 8.35 -2.86 -40.98
C GLN A 30 6.93 -3.41 -41.24
N ALA A 31 6.63 -4.64 -40.80
CA ALA A 31 5.29 -5.19 -40.83
C ALA A 31 4.29 -4.37 -40.01
N LEU A 32 4.69 -3.93 -38.81
CA LEU A 32 3.89 -3.04 -37.97
C LEU A 32 3.62 -1.69 -38.65
N ARG A 33 4.61 -1.09 -39.29
CA ARG A 33 4.44 0.17 -40.05
C ARG A 33 3.48 0.04 -41.21
N GLN A 34 3.49 -1.10 -41.91
CA GLN A 34 2.57 -1.39 -43.01
C GLN A 34 1.14 -1.65 -42.52
N ALA A 35 0.97 -2.27 -41.35
CA ALA A 35 -0.33 -2.54 -40.75
C ALA A 35 -0.95 -1.30 -40.06
N LEU A 36 -0.12 -0.38 -39.56
CA LEU A 36 -0.55 0.78 -38.78
C LEU A 36 -1.67 1.62 -39.44
N PRO A 37 -1.65 1.91 -40.76
CA PRO A 37 -2.73 2.63 -41.45
C PRO A 37 -4.11 1.98 -41.28
N HIS A 38 -4.17 0.66 -41.04
CA HIS A 38 -5.41 -0.09 -40.87
C HIS A 38 -5.88 -0.17 -39.41
N TRP A 39 -5.15 0.43 -38.46
CA TRP A 39 -5.47 0.41 -37.03
C TRP A 39 -5.79 1.81 -36.49
N PRO A 40 -7.01 2.34 -36.74
CA PRO A 40 -7.35 3.74 -36.42
C PRO A 40 -7.25 4.06 -34.92
N GLN A 41 -7.61 3.13 -34.04
CA GLN A 41 -7.49 3.32 -32.59
C GLN A 41 -6.03 3.38 -32.14
N THR A 42 -5.18 2.50 -32.66
CA THR A 42 -3.74 2.51 -32.40
C THR A 42 -3.10 3.82 -32.89
N GLN A 43 -3.49 4.30 -34.07
CA GLN A 43 -3.03 5.59 -34.59
C GLN A 43 -3.42 6.76 -33.69
N ALA A 44 -4.66 6.80 -33.18
CA ALA A 44 -5.10 7.84 -32.26
C ALA A 44 -4.27 7.85 -30.97
N VAL A 45 -3.98 6.67 -30.40
CA VAL A 45 -3.11 6.54 -29.22
C VAL A 45 -1.69 7.00 -29.51
N LEU A 46 -1.09 6.56 -30.63
CA LEU A 46 0.27 6.97 -31.02
C LEU A 46 0.37 8.47 -31.32
N ALA A 47 -0.66 9.04 -31.94
CA ALA A 47 -0.75 10.48 -32.19
C ALA A 47 -0.78 11.24 -30.86
N ARG A 48 -1.61 10.82 -29.90
CA ARG A 48 -1.66 11.40 -28.56
C ARG A 48 -0.33 11.27 -27.82
N LEU A 49 0.32 10.11 -27.90
CA LEU A 49 1.63 9.88 -27.29
C LEU A 49 2.65 10.90 -27.82
N ARG A 50 2.77 11.03 -29.14
CA ARG A 50 3.74 11.92 -29.79
C ARG A 50 3.44 13.40 -29.60
N THR A 51 2.17 13.79 -29.65
CA THR A 51 1.78 15.22 -29.66
C THR A 51 1.47 15.80 -28.29
N GLN A 52 1.18 14.96 -27.30
CA GLN A 52 0.79 15.42 -25.96
C GLN A 52 1.68 14.83 -24.86
N LEU A 53 1.80 13.49 -24.79
CA LEU A 53 2.42 12.83 -23.63
C LEU A 53 3.94 12.94 -23.62
N SER A 54 4.61 12.60 -24.73
CA SER A 54 6.08 12.70 -24.80
C SER A 54 6.58 14.13 -24.58
N PRO A 55 6.03 15.17 -25.24
CA PRO A 55 6.46 16.54 -24.98
C PRO A 55 6.18 17.00 -23.54
N ALA A 56 5.07 16.56 -22.94
CA ALA A 56 4.78 16.88 -21.54
C ALA A 56 5.76 16.19 -20.58
N LEU A 57 6.16 14.95 -20.85
CA LEU A 57 7.15 14.25 -20.03
C LEU A 57 8.56 14.86 -20.18
N ASP A 58 8.98 15.14 -21.43
CA ASP A 58 10.29 15.73 -21.72
C ASP A 58 10.44 17.13 -21.10
N ALA A 59 9.32 17.84 -20.93
CA ALA A 59 9.31 19.16 -20.30
C ALA A 59 9.48 19.14 -18.77
N CYS A 60 9.36 17.99 -18.10
CA CYS A 60 9.37 17.89 -16.63
C CYS A 60 10.64 18.45 -16.00
N GLY A 61 11.82 17.91 -16.35
CA GLY A 61 13.10 18.30 -15.73
C GLY A 61 13.41 19.79 -15.85
N PRO A 62 13.39 20.38 -17.07
CA PRO A 62 13.59 21.83 -17.23
C PRO A 62 12.56 22.68 -16.48
N ARG A 63 11.29 22.25 -16.42
CA ARG A 63 10.23 22.99 -15.69
C ARG A 63 10.40 22.92 -14.18
N GLU A 64 10.83 21.78 -13.64
CA GLU A 64 11.11 21.64 -12.20
C GLU A 64 12.16 22.64 -11.73
N LEU A 65 13.28 22.74 -12.46
CA LEU A 65 14.36 23.69 -12.15
C LEU A 65 13.91 25.14 -12.31
N GLN A 66 13.18 25.44 -13.38
CA GLN A 66 12.66 26.79 -13.63
C GLN A 66 11.69 27.23 -12.53
N SER A 67 10.71 26.37 -12.18
CA SER A 67 9.73 26.67 -11.15
C SER A 67 10.33 26.81 -9.76
N LEU A 68 11.39 26.05 -9.45
CA LEU A 68 12.19 26.25 -8.22
C LEU A 68 12.81 27.66 -8.21
N CYS A 69 13.43 28.06 -9.32
CA CYS A 69 14.04 29.39 -9.45
C CYS A 69 13.00 30.51 -9.35
N ASP A 70 11.85 30.37 -10.00
CA ASP A 70 10.75 31.33 -9.91
C ASP A 70 10.22 31.44 -8.48
N GLY A 71 10.03 30.31 -7.79
CA GLY A 71 9.60 30.29 -6.39
C GLY A 71 10.60 31.00 -5.46
N LEU A 72 11.91 30.76 -5.62
CA LEU A 72 12.97 31.43 -4.83
C LEU A 72 13.03 32.94 -5.11
N GLN A 73 12.60 33.38 -6.29
CA GLN A 73 12.50 34.80 -6.65
C GLN A 73 11.17 35.44 -6.21
N GLY A 74 10.33 34.72 -5.47
CA GLY A 74 9.01 35.20 -5.05
C GLY A 74 8.02 35.35 -6.21
N ARG A 75 8.26 34.69 -7.34
CA ARG A 75 7.36 34.69 -8.50
C ARG A 75 6.27 33.65 -8.34
N PHE A 76 5.20 33.84 -9.08
CA PHE A 76 4.08 32.90 -9.12
C PHE A 76 4.48 31.60 -9.82
N VAL A 77 4.41 30.48 -9.09
CA VAL A 77 4.57 29.13 -9.64
C VAL A 77 3.19 28.60 -10.07
N PRO A 78 2.96 28.28 -11.36
CA PRO A 78 1.66 27.87 -11.85
C PRO A 78 1.11 26.63 -11.14
N PRO A 79 -0.18 26.61 -10.76
CA PRO A 79 -0.81 25.45 -10.15
C PRO A 79 -1.12 24.36 -11.17
N GLY A 80 -1.28 23.12 -10.69
CA GLY A 80 -1.70 21.99 -11.51
C GLY A 80 -2.28 20.84 -10.67
N PRO A 81 -3.03 19.90 -11.25
CA PRO A 81 -3.55 18.77 -10.51
C PRO A 81 -2.42 17.81 -10.11
N SER A 82 -2.56 17.15 -8.97
CA SER A 82 -1.75 15.99 -8.55
C SER A 82 -2.44 14.66 -8.84
N GLY A 83 -1.65 13.58 -8.84
CA GLY A 83 -2.12 12.22 -9.14
C GLY A 83 -1.00 11.32 -9.64
N ALA A 84 -1.32 10.08 -9.97
CA ALA A 84 -0.39 9.13 -10.58
C ALA A 84 -0.57 9.11 -12.10
N PRO A 85 0.43 9.49 -12.92
CA PRO A 85 0.35 9.40 -14.37
C PRO A 85 0.03 7.98 -14.86
N SER A 86 0.59 6.97 -14.19
CA SER A 86 0.36 5.54 -14.47
C SER A 86 -1.11 5.13 -14.32
N ARG A 87 -1.88 5.88 -13.53
CA ARG A 87 -3.31 5.65 -13.26
C ARG A 87 -4.23 6.39 -14.23
N GLY A 88 -3.75 6.65 -15.45
CA GLY A 88 -4.54 7.30 -16.49
C GLY A 88 -4.78 8.80 -16.26
N ARG A 89 -3.91 9.45 -15.50
CA ARG A 89 -3.97 10.90 -15.20
C ARG A 89 -2.83 11.69 -15.85
N PRO A 90 -2.74 11.76 -17.18
CA PRO A 90 -1.66 12.51 -17.84
C PRO A 90 -1.81 14.03 -17.68
N ASP A 91 -2.95 14.53 -17.20
CA ASP A 91 -3.17 15.93 -16.86
C ASP A 91 -2.25 16.43 -15.72
N VAL A 92 -1.66 15.51 -14.96
CA VAL A 92 -0.65 15.81 -13.92
C VAL A 92 0.74 16.09 -14.52
N LEU A 93 0.92 15.86 -15.82
CA LEU A 93 2.12 16.27 -16.56
C LEU A 93 1.91 17.63 -17.22
N PRO A 94 2.99 18.43 -17.40
CA PRO A 94 4.33 18.22 -16.83
C PRO A 94 4.35 18.49 -15.31
N SER A 95 5.44 18.05 -14.67
CA SER A 95 5.82 18.47 -13.31
C SER A 95 6.33 19.92 -13.29
N GLY A 96 6.91 20.35 -12.16
CA GLY A 96 7.31 21.75 -11.95
C GLY A 96 6.10 22.68 -11.75
N ARG A 97 5.04 22.20 -11.11
CA ARG A 97 3.83 22.99 -10.78
C ARG A 97 3.57 22.96 -9.29
N ASN A 98 2.96 24.04 -8.78
CA ASN A 98 2.46 24.07 -7.41
C ASN A 98 1.16 23.26 -7.32
N PHE A 99 1.28 21.96 -7.09
CA PHE A 99 0.14 21.08 -7.28
C PHE A 99 -0.99 21.34 -6.26
N TYR A 100 -2.23 21.18 -6.71
CA TYR A 100 -3.41 21.03 -5.86
C TYR A 100 -3.97 19.62 -6.04
N THR A 101 -4.87 19.22 -5.15
CA THR A 101 -5.40 17.86 -5.13
C THR A 101 -6.79 17.83 -5.77
N LEU A 102 -7.85 17.84 -4.96
CA LEU A 102 -9.23 17.74 -5.40
C LEU A 102 -10.18 18.45 -4.42
N ASP A 103 -11.44 18.66 -4.85
CA ASP A 103 -12.51 19.08 -3.94
C ASP A 103 -12.86 17.93 -3.00
N THR A 104 -12.54 18.06 -1.71
CA THR A 104 -12.77 17.02 -0.69
C THR A 104 -14.25 16.69 -0.50
N ARG A 105 -15.15 17.56 -0.96
CA ARG A 105 -16.61 17.33 -0.97
C ARG A 105 -17.06 16.42 -2.11
N ALA A 106 -16.20 16.14 -3.09
CA ALA A 106 -16.50 15.24 -4.20
C ALA A 106 -16.06 13.79 -3.93
N ILE A 107 -15.68 13.46 -2.69
CA ILE A 107 -15.22 12.13 -2.30
C ILE A 107 -16.35 11.30 -1.68
N PRO A 108 -16.53 10.04 -2.11
CA PRO A 108 -15.84 9.40 -3.24
C PRO A 108 -16.38 9.91 -4.59
N THR A 109 -15.50 9.98 -5.60
CA THR A 109 -15.93 10.32 -6.97
C THR A 109 -16.76 9.18 -7.58
N ARG A 110 -17.52 9.45 -8.65
CA ARG A 110 -18.27 8.40 -9.36
C ARG A 110 -17.38 7.28 -9.89
N THR A 111 -16.18 7.62 -10.36
CA THR A 111 -15.19 6.63 -10.83
C THR A 111 -14.66 5.80 -9.67
N ALA A 112 -14.33 6.44 -8.54
CA ALA A 112 -13.92 5.74 -7.34
C ALA A 112 -15.04 4.83 -6.80
N TRP A 113 -16.31 5.23 -6.92
CA TRP A 113 -17.45 4.38 -6.57
C TRP A 113 -17.56 3.12 -7.44
N ALA A 114 -17.36 3.24 -8.75
CA ALA A 114 -17.35 2.08 -9.64
C ALA A 114 -16.21 1.11 -9.27
N LEU A 115 -15.02 1.63 -9.00
CA LEU A 115 -13.86 0.83 -8.62
C LEU A 115 -14.00 0.22 -7.22
N GLY A 116 -14.48 0.98 -6.24
CA GLY A 116 -14.70 0.52 -4.87
C GLY A 116 -15.73 -0.61 -4.79
N GLN A 117 -16.79 -0.58 -5.62
CA GLN A 117 -17.73 -1.69 -5.75
C GLN A 117 -17.05 -2.96 -6.31
N GLN A 118 -16.25 -2.81 -7.37
CA GLN A 118 -15.50 -3.94 -7.93
C GLN A 118 -14.51 -4.52 -6.90
N ALA A 119 -13.77 -3.66 -6.20
CA ALA A 119 -12.82 -4.06 -5.16
C ALA A 119 -13.52 -4.77 -3.99
N ALA A 120 -14.68 -4.28 -3.54
CA ALA A 120 -15.49 -4.92 -2.51
C ALA A 120 -15.97 -6.30 -2.97
N GLN A 121 -16.46 -6.41 -4.20
CA GLN A 121 -16.92 -7.68 -4.76
C GLN A 121 -15.77 -8.71 -4.85
N ARG A 122 -14.60 -8.30 -5.36
CA ARG A 122 -13.42 -9.18 -5.45
C ARG A 122 -12.94 -9.66 -4.09
N LEU A 123 -12.99 -8.79 -3.08
CA LEU A 123 -12.64 -9.15 -1.71
C LEU A 123 -13.60 -10.19 -1.13
N ILE A 124 -14.90 -10.00 -1.29
CA ILE A 124 -15.92 -10.95 -0.85
C ILE A 124 -15.77 -12.29 -1.55
N GLU A 125 -15.61 -12.28 -2.88
CA GLU A 125 -15.38 -13.49 -3.68
C GLU A 125 -14.15 -14.24 -3.18
N ARG A 126 -13.03 -13.54 -2.97
CA ARG A 126 -11.80 -14.15 -2.49
C ARG A 126 -11.98 -14.77 -1.11
N TYR A 127 -12.59 -14.05 -0.17
CA TYR A 127 -12.81 -14.55 1.18
C TYR A 127 -13.74 -15.77 1.18
N LEU A 128 -14.83 -15.73 0.41
CA LEU A 128 -15.77 -16.84 0.30
C LEU A 128 -15.12 -18.10 -0.29
N GLN A 129 -14.24 -17.94 -1.30
CA GLN A 129 -13.48 -19.04 -1.89
C GLN A 129 -12.54 -19.72 -0.88
N GLU A 130 -11.92 -18.95 0.02
CA GLU A 130 -10.95 -19.46 0.99
C GLU A 130 -11.59 -19.97 2.29
N HIS A 131 -12.72 -19.39 2.72
CA HIS A 131 -13.30 -19.62 4.04
C HIS A 131 -14.70 -20.23 4.02
N GLY A 132 -15.38 -20.26 2.88
CA GLY A 132 -16.70 -20.89 2.72
C GLY A 132 -17.87 -20.10 3.31
N ASP A 133 -17.64 -18.95 3.94
CA ASP A 133 -18.68 -18.05 4.47
C ASP A 133 -18.32 -16.58 4.23
N TYR A 134 -19.28 -15.67 4.39
CA TYR A 134 -19.08 -14.23 4.26
C TYR A 134 -18.29 -13.65 5.44
N PRO A 135 -17.43 -12.65 5.23
CA PRO A 135 -16.77 -11.96 6.33
C PRO A 135 -17.78 -11.09 7.08
N GLN A 136 -17.84 -11.23 8.40
CA GLN A 136 -18.71 -10.40 9.24
C GLN A 136 -18.06 -9.07 9.60
N ALA A 137 -16.73 -9.03 9.75
CA ALA A 137 -15.99 -7.85 10.19
C ALA A 137 -14.66 -7.67 9.47
N LEU A 138 -14.36 -6.44 9.09
CA LEU A 138 -13.16 -6.07 8.35
C LEU A 138 -12.50 -4.81 8.94
N GLY A 139 -11.18 -4.84 9.07
CA GLY A 139 -10.36 -3.66 9.32
C GLY A 139 -9.77 -3.14 8.01
N LEU A 140 -9.99 -1.86 7.70
CA LEU A 140 -9.44 -1.19 6.52
C LEU A 140 -8.55 -0.03 6.95
N SER A 141 -7.30 -0.04 6.53
CA SER A 141 -6.44 1.14 6.64
C SER A 141 -6.71 2.10 5.48
N VAL A 142 -6.90 3.38 5.78
CA VAL A 142 -7.25 4.42 4.80
C VAL A 142 -6.26 5.58 4.89
N TRP A 143 -5.64 5.94 3.76
CA TRP A 143 -4.65 7.02 3.68
C TRP A 143 -5.16 8.24 2.92
N GLY A 144 -4.85 9.43 3.44
CA GLY A 144 -5.22 10.69 2.79
C GLY A 144 -4.55 10.87 1.41
N THR A 145 -3.29 10.48 1.27
CA THR A 145 -2.56 10.57 -0.01
C THR A 145 -3.15 9.65 -1.08
N ALA A 146 -3.47 8.39 -0.74
CA ALA A 146 -4.17 7.47 -1.63
C ALA A 146 -5.57 7.99 -1.99
N THR A 147 -6.27 8.58 -1.03
CA THR A 147 -7.59 9.21 -1.25
C THR A 147 -7.51 10.37 -2.24
N MET A 148 -6.47 11.21 -2.17
CA MET A 148 -6.24 12.31 -3.12
C MET A 148 -5.94 11.84 -4.54
N ARG A 149 -5.18 10.76 -4.70
CA ARG A 149 -4.85 10.23 -6.04
C ARG A 149 -6.01 9.47 -6.67
N SER A 150 -6.77 8.75 -5.85
CA SER A 150 -7.84 7.87 -6.31
C SER A 150 -9.20 8.56 -6.49
N GLY A 151 -9.42 9.65 -5.74
CA GLY A 151 -10.76 10.20 -5.58
C GLY A 151 -11.62 9.41 -4.58
N GLY A 152 -11.01 8.60 -3.71
CA GLY A 152 -11.67 7.93 -2.59
C GLY A 152 -12.02 6.47 -2.79
N ASP A 153 -11.17 5.67 -3.43
CA ASP A 153 -11.43 4.24 -3.67
C ASP A 153 -11.68 3.46 -2.37
N ASP A 154 -10.85 3.67 -1.34
CA ASP A 154 -10.96 2.96 -0.06
C ASP A 154 -12.31 3.22 0.63
N ILE A 155 -12.75 4.48 0.61
CA ILE A 155 -14.03 4.88 1.19
C ILE A 155 -15.19 4.36 0.35
N ALA A 156 -15.07 4.38 -0.98
CA ALA A 156 -16.04 3.75 -1.85
C ALA A 156 -16.17 2.24 -1.60
N GLN A 157 -15.04 1.55 -1.39
CA GLN A 157 -15.02 0.13 -1.05
C GLN A 157 -15.69 -0.11 0.32
N ALA A 158 -15.38 0.72 1.31
CA ALA A 158 -16.01 0.65 2.63
C ALA A 158 -17.53 0.86 2.55
N PHE A 159 -18.01 1.86 1.79
CA PHE A 159 -19.44 2.09 1.54
C PHE A 159 -20.10 0.90 0.86
N ALA A 160 -19.47 0.34 -0.18
CA ALA A 160 -19.98 -0.84 -0.85
C ALA A 160 -20.11 -2.02 0.13
N LEU A 161 -19.10 -2.26 0.98
CA LEU A 161 -19.09 -3.34 1.97
C LEU A 161 -20.22 -3.24 3.00
N ILE A 162 -20.48 -2.04 3.54
CA ILE A 162 -21.59 -1.82 4.49
C ILE A 162 -22.98 -1.77 3.81
N GLY A 163 -23.01 -1.74 2.47
CA GLY A 163 -24.24 -1.70 1.68
C GLY A 163 -24.86 -0.30 1.61
N VAL A 164 -24.02 0.72 1.37
CA VAL A 164 -24.41 2.12 1.21
C VAL A 164 -23.86 2.65 -0.10
N ARG A 165 -24.65 3.47 -0.81
CA ARG A 165 -24.26 4.10 -2.07
C ARG A 165 -24.23 5.63 -1.92
N PRO A 166 -23.11 6.30 -2.24
CA PRO A 166 -23.05 7.76 -2.23
C PRO A 166 -24.01 8.40 -3.24
N ARG A 167 -24.51 9.60 -2.94
CA ARG A 167 -25.33 10.43 -3.81
C ARG A 167 -24.60 11.72 -4.15
N TRP A 168 -24.55 12.03 -5.44
CA TRP A 168 -23.88 13.23 -5.95
C TRP A 168 -24.88 14.28 -6.41
N ALA A 169 -24.62 15.54 -6.10
CA ALA A 169 -25.35 16.67 -6.66
C ALA A 169 -25.13 16.75 -8.17
N GLU A 170 -26.21 17.07 -8.88
CA GLU A 170 -26.18 17.38 -10.29
C GLU A 170 -25.33 18.63 -10.55
N GLY A 171 -24.57 18.64 -11.66
CA GLY A 171 -23.64 19.72 -12.01
C GLY A 171 -22.33 19.73 -11.24
N SER A 172 -22.36 19.75 -9.89
CA SER A 172 -21.14 19.95 -9.07
C SER A 172 -20.32 18.69 -8.80
N GLN A 173 -20.91 17.50 -8.99
CA GLN A 173 -20.31 16.20 -8.64
C GLN A 173 -19.89 16.09 -7.16
N ARG A 174 -20.35 16.99 -6.29
CA ARG A 174 -20.15 16.87 -4.84
C ARG A 174 -21.03 15.77 -4.28
N VAL A 175 -20.50 15.00 -3.35
CA VAL A 175 -21.29 14.07 -2.56
C VAL A 175 -22.12 14.89 -1.58
N VAL A 176 -23.44 14.71 -1.64
CA VAL A 176 -24.40 15.47 -0.83
C VAL A 176 -25.09 14.60 0.22
N ASP A 177 -25.14 13.29 -0.02
CA ASP A 177 -25.90 12.35 0.78
C ASP A 177 -25.47 10.91 0.44
N PHE A 178 -26.11 9.91 1.02
CA PHE A 178 -26.00 8.51 0.66
C PHE A 178 -27.36 7.81 0.70
N GLU A 179 -27.50 6.69 0.00
CA GLU A 179 -28.66 5.79 0.07
C GLU A 179 -28.23 4.45 0.67
N VAL A 180 -29.01 3.95 1.63
CA VAL A 180 -28.80 2.61 2.18
C VAL A 180 -29.40 1.60 1.20
N VAL A 181 -28.56 0.70 0.68
CA VAL A 181 -28.98 -0.33 -0.27
C VAL A 181 -29.79 -1.40 0.48
N PRO A 182 -31.04 -1.72 0.06
CA PRO A 182 -31.82 -2.77 0.69
C PRO A 182 -31.15 -4.14 0.57
N GLN A 183 -31.38 -5.03 1.53
CA GLN A 183 -30.76 -6.36 1.58
C GLN A 183 -30.95 -7.17 0.28
N VAL A 184 -32.14 -7.10 -0.33
CA VAL A 184 -32.46 -7.77 -1.61
C VAL A 184 -31.56 -7.26 -2.75
N GLY A 185 -31.24 -5.96 -2.76
CA GLY A 185 -30.36 -5.36 -3.77
C GLY A 185 -28.88 -5.62 -3.51
N LEU A 186 -28.50 -5.92 -2.27
CA LEU A 186 -27.10 -6.17 -1.89
C LEU A 186 -26.66 -7.60 -2.25
N GLY A 187 -27.56 -8.58 -2.20
CA GLY A 187 -27.29 -9.98 -2.58
C GLY A 187 -26.32 -10.74 -1.65
N ARG A 188 -25.95 -10.14 -0.51
CA ARG A 188 -25.06 -10.70 0.52
C ARG A 188 -25.29 -10.01 1.86
N PRO A 189 -24.78 -10.54 2.98
CA PRO A 189 -24.70 -9.80 4.24
C PRO A 189 -23.92 -8.49 4.11
N ARG A 190 -24.27 -7.53 4.98
CA ARG A 190 -23.45 -6.33 5.22
C ARG A 190 -22.18 -6.75 5.95
N VAL A 191 -21.06 -6.08 5.69
CA VAL A 191 -19.80 -6.32 6.41
C VAL A 191 -19.56 -5.17 7.39
N ASP A 192 -19.25 -5.48 8.64
CA ASP A 192 -18.89 -4.47 9.64
C ASP A 192 -17.46 -3.95 9.43
N VAL A 193 -17.33 -2.75 8.87
CA VAL A 193 -16.05 -2.15 8.49
C VAL A 193 -15.56 -1.19 9.57
N THR A 194 -14.38 -1.47 10.11
CA THR A 194 -13.62 -0.56 10.99
C THR A 194 -12.53 0.12 10.18
N LEU A 195 -12.58 1.45 10.06
CA LEU A 195 -11.56 2.25 9.41
C LEU A 195 -10.46 2.62 10.40
N ARG A 196 -9.21 2.40 10.01
CA ARG A 196 -8.07 3.11 10.58
C ARG A 196 -7.58 4.17 9.61
N ILE A 197 -7.93 5.42 9.87
CA ILE A 197 -7.56 6.58 9.06
C ILE A 197 -6.18 7.11 9.44
N SER A 198 -5.36 7.52 8.47
CA SER A 198 -4.11 8.24 8.76
C SER A 198 -4.38 9.63 9.36
N GLY A 199 -3.40 10.20 10.08
CA GLY A 199 -3.54 11.56 10.63
C GLY A 199 -3.80 12.59 9.54
N PHE A 200 -3.13 12.47 8.40
CA PHE A 200 -3.41 13.31 7.23
C PHE A 200 -4.82 13.11 6.66
N PHE A 201 -5.36 11.88 6.70
CA PHE A 201 -6.74 11.65 6.28
C PHE A 201 -7.73 12.39 7.19
N ARG A 202 -7.54 12.32 8.50
CA ARG A 202 -8.35 13.10 9.48
C ARG A 202 -8.35 14.58 9.14
N ASP A 203 -7.18 15.16 8.89
CA ASP A 203 -7.03 16.60 8.67
C ASP A 203 -7.64 17.07 7.35
N ALA A 204 -7.49 16.26 6.28
CA ALA A 204 -7.95 16.65 4.95
C ALA A 204 -9.40 16.24 4.63
N PHE A 205 -9.96 15.21 5.29
CA PHE A 205 -11.21 14.56 4.90
C PHE A 205 -12.22 14.40 6.05
N ALA A 206 -12.28 15.37 6.97
CA ALA A 206 -13.22 15.36 8.09
C ALA A 206 -14.69 15.15 7.66
N ASN A 207 -15.11 15.74 6.54
CA ASN A 207 -16.46 15.54 5.99
C ASN A 207 -16.72 14.08 5.57
N VAL A 208 -15.70 13.40 5.05
CA VAL A 208 -15.80 11.99 4.64
C VAL A 208 -15.90 11.08 5.87
N VAL A 209 -15.17 11.40 6.94
CA VAL A 209 -15.28 10.71 8.23
C VAL A 209 -16.69 10.83 8.80
N GLN A 210 -17.25 12.04 8.84
CA GLN A 210 -18.62 12.28 9.31
C GLN A 210 -19.64 11.52 8.46
N MET A 211 -19.49 11.53 7.14
CA MET A 211 -20.37 10.81 6.22
C MET A 211 -20.30 9.29 6.41
N PHE A 212 -19.11 8.74 6.62
CA PHE A 212 -18.96 7.30 6.87
C PHE A 212 -19.59 6.88 8.20
N ASP A 213 -19.38 7.66 9.27
CA ASP A 213 -20.06 7.42 10.54
C ASP A 213 -21.60 7.53 10.40
N ALA A 214 -22.11 8.54 9.70
CA ALA A 214 -23.53 8.68 9.41
C ALA A 214 -24.11 7.46 8.68
N ALA A 215 -23.39 6.94 7.69
CA ALA A 215 -23.78 5.73 6.97
C ALA A 215 -23.82 4.50 7.87
N VAL A 216 -22.83 4.33 8.75
CA VAL A 216 -22.83 3.26 9.76
C VAL A 216 -24.03 3.39 10.69
N GLN A 217 -24.35 4.60 11.17
CA GLN A 217 -25.51 4.81 12.04
C GLN A 217 -26.83 4.51 11.33
N ALA A 218 -26.97 4.89 10.06
CA ALA A 218 -28.15 4.61 9.26
C ALA A 218 -28.34 3.10 9.02
N VAL A 219 -27.27 2.38 8.69
CA VAL A 219 -27.29 0.92 8.53
C VAL A 219 -27.63 0.22 9.84
N ALA A 220 -27.11 0.72 10.96
CA ALA A 220 -27.38 0.17 12.29
C ALA A 220 -28.82 0.41 12.77
N ALA A 221 -29.52 1.39 12.21
CA ALA A 221 -30.90 1.74 12.55
C ALA A 221 -31.95 0.98 11.72
N LEU A 222 -31.54 0.17 10.73
CA LEU A 222 -32.46 -0.63 9.94
C LEU A 222 -33.22 -1.63 10.82
N ASP A 223 -34.51 -1.79 10.57
CA ASP A 223 -35.34 -2.81 11.19
C ASP A 223 -35.52 -4.01 10.26
N GLY A 224 -35.79 -5.19 10.84
CA GLY A 224 -36.07 -6.42 10.09
C GLY A 224 -34.85 -7.14 9.50
N GLU A 225 -33.63 -6.65 9.73
CA GLU A 225 -32.38 -7.37 9.41
C GLU A 225 -31.82 -8.08 10.66
N ASP A 226 -31.59 -9.39 10.56
CA ASP A 226 -31.00 -10.19 11.64
C ASP A 226 -29.45 -10.08 11.69
N GLU A 227 -28.81 -10.79 12.62
CA GLU A 227 -27.34 -10.76 12.76
C GLU A 227 -26.60 -11.35 11.56
N ALA A 228 -27.19 -12.34 10.87
CA ALA A 228 -26.59 -12.95 9.68
C ALA A 228 -26.64 -12.01 8.47
N GLN A 229 -27.65 -11.13 8.42
CA GLN A 229 -27.81 -10.13 7.36
C GLN A 229 -27.06 -8.82 7.67
N ASN A 230 -27.12 -8.37 8.92
CA ASN A 230 -26.58 -7.09 9.38
C ASN A 230 -25.80 -7.23 10.71
N PRO A 231 -24.53 -7.69 10.63
CA PRO A 231 -23.66 -7.79 11.79
C PRO A 231 -23.37 -6.42 12.43
N ILE A 232 -23.46 -5.33 11.68
CA ILE A 232 -23.24 -3.95 12.18
C ILE A 232 -24.29 -3.61 13.24
N ARG A 233 -25.57 -3.80 12.91
CA ARG A 233 -26.71 -3.57 13.81
C ARG A 233 -26.61 -4.46 15.03
N ALA A 234 -26.47 -5.76 14.83
CA ALA A 234 -26.43 -6.74 15.92
C ALA A 234 -25.31 -6.43 16.92
N ARG A 235 -24.12 -6.10 16.42
CA ARG A 235 -22.97 -5.74 17.25
C ARG A 235 -23.20 -4.44 18.03
N ILE A 236 -23.73 -3.40 17.38
CA ILE A 236 -24.02 -2.13 18.04
C ILE A 236 -25.04 -2.32 19.17
N LEU A 237 -26.11 -3.07 18.95
CA LEU A 237 -27.13 -3.32 19.98
C LEU A 237 -26.57 -4.09 21.17
N ARG A 238 -25.84 -5.18 20.90
CA ARG A 238 -25.20 -6.02 21.93
C ARG A 238 -24.22 -5.22 22.78
N GLU A 239 -23.39 -4.39 22.16
CA GLU A 239 -22.40 -3.60 22.87
C GLU A 239 -22.99 -2.41 23.61
N SER A 240 -24.04 -1.79 23.06
CA SER A 240 -24.79 -0.76 23.77
C SER A 240 -25.38 -1.33 25.05
N ALA A 241 -25.99 -2.51 25.00
CA ALA A 241 -26.54 -3.20 26.17
C ALA A 241 -25.44 -3.56 27.19
N ALA A 242 -24.31 -4.08 26.73
CA ALA A 242 -23.18 -4.42 27.60
C ALA A 242 -22.59 -3.18 28.31
N LEU A 243 -22.44 -2.06 27.59
CA LEU A 243 -21.96 -0.80 28.16
C LEU A 243 -22.98 -0.18 29.14
N GLN A 244 -24.28 -0.30 28.86
CA GLN A 244 -25.33 0.13 29.80
C GLN A 244 -25.29 -0.70 31.09
N ALA A 245 -25.11 -2.02 30.98
CA ALA A 245 -24.95 -2.89 32.14
C ALA A 245 -23.70 -2.55 32.98
N GLN A 246 -22.69 -1.91 32.38
CA GLN A 246 -21.50 -1.38 33.06
C GLN A 246 -21.71 0.03 33.63
N GLY A 247 -22.92 0.58 33.54
CA GLY A 247 -23.28 1.88 34.13
C GLY A 247 -23.18 3.08 33.19
N LEU A 248 -22.83 2.90 31.91
CA LEU A 248 -22.87 4.01 30.95
C LEU A 248 -24.33 4.39 30.62
N GLY A 249 -24.59 5.70 30.50
CA GLY A 249 -25.89 6.18 30.05
C GLY A 249 -26.24 5.67 28.65
N ALA A 250 -27.52 5.41 28.38
CA ALA A 250 -27.97 4.75 27.16
C ALA A 250 -27.48 5.42 25.86
N GLN A 251 -27.51 6.76 25.81
CA GLN A 251 -27.03 7.54 24.68
C GLN A 251 -25.51 7.41 24.49
N GLN A 252 -24.73 7.48 25.56
CA GLN A 252 -23.27 7.33 25.52
C GLN A 252 -22.88 5.92 25.11
N ALA A 253 -23.53 4.90 25.68
CA ALA A 253 -23.31 3.51 25.31
C ALA A 253 -23.59 3.26 23.82
N ARG A 254 -24.69 3.81 23.28
CA ARG A 254 -25.05 3.70 21.86
C ARG A 254 -24.07 4.42 20.95
N ALA A 255 -23.58 5.59 21.36
CA ALA A 255 -22.56 6.33 20.62
C ALA A 255 -21.23 5.54 20.59
N GLN A 256 -20.74 5.08 21.73
CA GLN A 256 -19.49 4.32 21.83
C GLN A 256 -19.54 3.00 21.06
N ALA A 257 -20.64 2.26 21.15
CA ALA A 257 -20.83 1.02 20.40
C ALA A 257 -20.85 1.25 18.88
N GLY A 258 -21.27 2.45 18.45
CA GLY A 258 -21.38 2.86 17.05
C GLY A 258 -20.06 3.27 16.39
N TRP A 259 -18.98 3.48 17.15
CA TRP A 259 -17.72 3.95 16.58
C TRP A 259 -17.08 2.94 15.64
N ARG A 260 -16.75 3.39 14.43
CA ARG A 260 -16.08 2.59 13.38
C ARG A 260 -14.91 3.31 12.71
N VAL A 261 -14.65 4.57 13.02
CA VAL A 261 -13.49 5.30 12.50
C VAL A 261 -12.52 5.60 13.62
N PHE A 262 -11.29 5.12 13.48
CA PHE A 262 -10.22 5.25 14.46
C PHE A 262 -8.95 5.82 13.82
N GLY A 263 -8.16 6.54 14.59
CA GLY A 263 -6.90 7.11 14.11
C GLY A 263 -6.01 7.59 15.24
N SER A 264 -5.00 8.37 14.89
CA SER A 264 -4.10 9.02 15.85
C SER A 264 -4.80 10.16 16.58
N ALA A 265 -4.35 10.51 17.78
CA ALA A 265 -4.80 11.70 18.50
C ALA A 265 -4.69 12.97 17.63
N ALA A 266 -5.54 13.96 17.87
CA ALA A 266 -5.42 15.27 17.21
C ALA A 266 -4.00 15.84 17.36
N GLY A 267 -3.42 16.34 16.26
CA GLY A 267 -2.04 16.84 16.22
C GLY A 267 -0.93 15.77 16.23
N ARG A 268 -1.28 14.47 16.30
CA ARG A 268 -0.35 13.35 16.16
C ARG A 268 -0.57 12.61 14.84
N TYR A 269 0.50 11.96 14.35
CA TYR A 269 0.57 11.24 13.08
C TYR A 269 1.29 9.89 13.25
N GLY A 270 1.23 9.04 12.22
CA GLY A 270 1.90 7.73 12.21
C GLY A 270 1.13 6.61 12.90
N SER A 271 1.74 5.43 12.91
CA SER A 271 1.19 4.17 13.43
C SER A 271 1.61 3.88 14.88
N GLY A 272 2.62 4.59 15.40
CA GLY A 272 3.33 4.24 16.63
C GLY A 272 4.42 3.17 16.45
N LEU A 273 4.60 2.62 15.25
CA LEU A 273 5.55 1.53 15.00
C LEU A 273 6.87 1.96 14.36
N GLY A 274 6.88 3.04 13.57
CA GLY A 274 8.06 3.46 12.81
C GLY A 274 9.33 3.57 13.67
N GLU A 275 9.27 4.26 14.81
CA GLU A 275 10.42 4.43 15.70
C GLU A 275 10.84 3.12 16.38
N LEU A 276 9.89 2.25 16.76
CA LEU A 276 10.20 0.95 17.37
C LEU A 276 10.89 0.02 16.37
N LEU A 277 10.37 -0.06 15.14
CA LEU A 277 10.96 -0.89 14.08
C LEU A 277 12.34 -0.38 13.67
N HIS A 278 12.50 0.94 13.53
CA HIS A 278 13.77 1.55 13.17
C HIS A 278 14.83 1.37 14.25
N SER A 279 14.52 1.70 15.50
CA SER A 279 15.47 1.64 16.63
C SER A 279 15.74 0.24 17.19
N GLY A 280 14.91 -0.75 16.83
CA GLY A 280 14.97 -2.10 17.39
C GLY A 280 14.57 -2.18 18.87
N GLN A 281 14.06 -1.10 19.47
CA GLN A 281 13.70 -1.01 20.90
C GLN A 281 12.37 -1.70 21.24
N TRP A 282 12.26 -2.96 20.86
CA TRP A 282 11.13 -3.84 21.18
C TRP A 282 11.64 -5.27 21.41
N GLN A 283 10.98 -6.00 22.30
CA GLN A 283 11.38 -7.36 22.70
C GLN A 283 10.56 -8.43 21.98
N ASP A 284 9.26 -8.18 21.80
CA ASP A 284 8.35 -9.12 21.17
C ASP A 284 7.26 -8.42 20.34
N GLN A 285 6.55 -9.21 19.54
CA GLN A 285 5.48 -8.70 18.68
C GLN A 285 4.30 -8.12 19.49
N ALA A 286 4.14 -8.48 20.77
CA ALA A 286 3.07 -7.96 21.61
C ALA A 286 3.32 -6.49 21.97
N GLN A 287 4.59 -6.09 22.18
CA GLN A 287 4.94 -4.67 22.35
C GLN A 287 4.59 -3.84 21.12
N LEU A 288 4.87 -4.33 19.91
CA LEU A 288 4.46 -3.67 18.66
C LEU A 288 2.93 -3.53 18.59
N ALA A 289 2.19 -4.61 18.84
CA ALA A 289 0.73 -4.57 18.87
C ALA A 289 0.18 -3.55 19.89
N GLN A 290 0.78 -3.46 21.08
CA GLN A 290 0.38 -2.50 22.11
C GLN A 290 0.67 -1.04 21.68
N ALA A 291 1.83 -0.79 21.09
CA ALA A 291 2.18 0.53 20.58
C ALA A 291 1.20 0.99 19.48
N TYR A 292 0.86 0.08 18.55
CA TYR A 292 -0.15 0.36 17.52
C TYR A 292 -1.52 0.68 18.12
N LEU A 293 -1.97 -0.09 19.11
CA LEU A 293 -3.23 0.14 19.81
C LEU A 293 -3.25 1.50 20.50
N GLN A 294 -2.16 1.86 21.21
CA GLN A 294 -2.04 3.14 21.89
C GLN A 294 -2.09 4.32 20.92
N ALA A 295 -1.36 4.21 19.81
CA ALA A 295 -1.29 5.26 18.80
C ALA A 295 -2.57 5.40 17.96
N SER A 296 -3.44 4.38 17.91
CA SER A 296 -4.63 4.35 17.05
C SER A 296 -5.96 4.45 17.80
N ALA A 297 -5.96 4.49 19.13
CA ALA A 297 -7.15 4.40 19.98
C ALA A 297 -7.92 5.72 20.14
N TYR A 298 -8.13 6.46 19.06
CA TYR A 298 -8.93 7.69 19.07
C TYR A 298 -10.07 7.59 18.06
N ALA A 299 -11.30 7.71 18.54
CA ALA A 299 -12.51 7.61 17.74
C ALA A 299 -12.84 8.94 17.04
N TYR A 300 -13.33 8.83 15.81
CA TYR A 300 -13.80 9.94 14.98
C TYR A 300 -15.20 9.63 14.43
N GLY A 301 -16.02 10.66 14.23
CA GLY A 301 -17.40 10.55 13.73
C GLY A 301 -18.18 11.86 13.90
N GLN A 302 -19.51 11.81 13.82
CA GLN A 302 -20.35 13.01 13.98
C GLN A 302 -20.30 13.61 15.38
N HIS A 303 -20.09 12.77 16.39
CA HIS A 303 -20.04 13.15 17.81
C HIS A 303 -18.73 12.72 18.48
N ALA A 304 -17.70 12.45 17.69
CA ALA A 304 -16.37 12.08 18.16
C ALA A 304 -15.32 12.81 17.32
N ASP A 305 -14.44 13.55 17.98
CA ASP A 305 -13.34 14.24 17.34
C ASP A 305 -12.05 13.94 18.11
N GLY A 306 -11.45 12.78 17.80
CA GLY A 306 -10.25 12.31 18.49
C GLY A 306 -10.51 11.92 19.95
N LEU A 307 -11.68 11.36 20.26
CA LEU A 307 -11.99 10.92 21.62
C LEU A 307 -11.22 9.65 21.98
N PRO A 308 -10.57 9.56 23.16
CA PRO A 308 -9.92 8.32 23.61
C PRO A 308 -10.91 7.14 23.62
N ALA A 309 -10.53 6.05 22.97
CA ALA A 309 -11.41 4.94 22.63
C ALA A 309 -10.71 3.57 22.70
N HIS A 310 -9.79 3.39 23.66
CA HIS A 310 -8.99 2.17 23.83
C HIS A 310 -9.83 0.89 23.84
N ASP A 311 -10.85 0.82 24.71
CA ASP A 311 -11.68 -0.38 24.82
C ASP A 311 -12.57 -0.61 23.59
N ALA A 312 -13.03 0.46 22.95
CA ALA A 312 -13.81 0.36 21.72
C ALA A 312 -12.95 -0.20 20.58
N LEU A 313 -11.74 0.34 20.37
CA LEU A 313 -10.82 -0.15 19.35
C LEU A 313 -10.45 -1.62 19.60
N ARG A 314 -10.13 -1.99 20.85
CA ARG A 314 -9.80 -3.38 21.21
C ARG A 314 -10.95 -4.34 20.87
N ARG A 315 -12.20 -3.97 21.19
CA ARG A 315 -13.39 -4.77 20.83
C ARG A 315 -13.59 -4.89 19.32
N ARG A 316 -13.27 -3.86 18.53
CA ARG A 316 -13.31 -3.94 17.06
C ARG A 316 -12.25 -4.90 16.52
N LEU A 317 -11.00 -4.70 16.90
CA LEU A 317 -9.87 -5.46 16.36
C LEU A 317 -9.90 -6.94 16.78
N ALA A 318 -10.42 -7.26 17.96
CA ALA A 318 -10.55 -8.64 18.45
C ALA A 318 -11.49 -9.53 17.61
N GLN A 319 -12.38 -8.92 16.81
CA GLN A 319 -13.42 -9.66 16.07
C GLN A 319 -13.22 -9.61 14.55
N LEU A 320 -12.10 -9.10 14.05
CA LEU A 320 -11.86 -9.00 12.62
C LEU A 320 -11.75 -10.39 11.97
N ASN A 321 -12.41 -10.54 10.83
CA ASN A 321 -12.17 -11.64 9.90
C ASN A 321 -11.06 -11.27 8.91
N ILE A 322 -11.02 -10.00 8.50
CA ILE A 322 -10.12 -9.48 7.47
C ILE A 322 -9.38 -8.25 7.99
N VAL A 323 -8.09 -8.14 7.66
CA VAL A 323 -7.34 -6.88 7.64
C VAL A 323 -6.95 -6.59 6.18
N LEU A 324 -7.35 -5.41 5.71
CA LEU A 324 -7.16 -4.96 4.33
C LEU A 324 -6.38 -3.65 4.29
N HIS A 325 -5.47 -3.55 3.32
CA HIS A 325 -4.87 -2.31 2.87
C HIS A 325 -4.82 -2.32 1.33
N ASN A 326 -5.02 -1.15 0.73
CA ASN A 326 -5.02 -1.01 -0.73
C ASN A 326 -3.83 -0.18 -1.21
N GLN A 327 -3.29 -0.55 -2.36
CA GLN A 327 -2.33 0.21 -3.13
C GLN A 327 -3.05 0.84 -4.34
N ASP A 328 -2.88 2.15 -4.52
CA ASP A 328 -3.61 2.92 -5.52
C ASP A 328 -2.78 3.28 -6.76
N GLN A 329 -1.48 2.98 -6.78
CA GLN A 329 -0.55 3.37 -7.85
C GLN A 329 0.56 2.32 -8.05
N HIS A 330 1.29 2.34 -9.17
CA HIS A 330 2.34 1.35 -9.47
C HIS A 330 3.77 1.87 -9.28
N GLU A 331 3.94 3.16 -9.03
CA GLU A 331 5.21 3.81 -8.71
C GLU A 331 5.75 3.42 -7.32
N SER A 332 4.90 2.82 -6.49
CA SER A 332 5.22 2.33 -5.15
C SER A 332 4.60 0.94 -4.97
N ASP A 333 5.28 0.07 -4.21
CA ASP A 333 4.82 -1.25 -3.79
C ASP A 333 4.99 -1.46 -2.28
N LEU A 334 4.50 -2.60 -1.76
CA LEU A 334 4.59 -2.97 -0.34
C LEU A 334 5.97 -2.83 0.28
N LEU A 335 7.03 -3.07 -0.50
CA LEU A 335 8.41 -3.05 -0.03
C LEU A 335 9.14 -1.80 -0.56
N SER A 336 8.42 -0.70 -0.75
CA SER A 336 8.97 0.61 -1.13
C SER A 336 8.71 1.71 -0.09
N ALA A 337 7.93 1.43 0.95
CA ALA A 337 7.67 2.32 2.07
C ALA A 337 7.33 1.53 3.34
N SER A 338 7.79 2.01 4.50
CA SER A 338 7.53 1.35 5.80
C SER A 338 6.05 1.43 6.20
N ASP A 339 5.35 2.49 5.78
CA ASP A 339 3.97 2.76 6.16
C ASP A 339 3.04 1.56 5.90
N TYR A 340 3.28 0.77 4.85
CA TYR A 340 2.47 -0.41 4.56
C TYR A 340 2.53 -1.45 5.70
N ALA A 341 3.74 -1.80 6.13
CA ALA A 341 3.95 -2.71 7.27
C ALA A 341 3.44 -2.11 8.57
N GLU A 342 3.67 -0.81 8.76
CA GLU A 342 3.25 -0.10 9.97
C GLU A 342 1.73 -0.06 10.14
N PHE A 343 0.98 0.19 9.07
CA PHE A 343 -0.48 0.30 9.13
C PHE A 343 -1.18 -1.05 8.98
N GLN A 344 -0.89 -1.80 7.91
CA GLN A 344 -1.52 -3.10 7.67
C GLN A 344 -1.01 -4.14 8.66
N GLY A 345 0.31 -4.22 8.81
CA GLY A 345 0.94 -5.14 9.75
C GLY A 345 0.64 -4.78 11.20
N GLY A 346 0.68 -3.49 11.56
CA GLY A 346 0.29 -3.06 12.91
C GLY A 346 -1.14 -3.46 13.29
N MET A 347 -2.10 -3.28 12.37
CA MET A 347 -3.47 -3.74 12.56
C MET A 347 -3.56 -5.27 12.69
N ALA A 348 -2.84 -6.00 11.84
CA ALA A 348 -2.78 -7.46 11.89
C ALA A 348 -2.22 -7.97 13.22
N SER A 349 -1.11 -7.40 13.69
CA SER A 349 -0.48 -7.75 14.97
C SER A 349 -1.42 -7.47 16.14
N ALA A 350 -2.07 -6.31 16.16
CA ALA A 350 -3.05 -5.95 17.19
C ALA A 350 -4.28 -6.89 17.19
N ALA A 351 -4.83 -7.21 16.03
CA ALA A 351 -5.95 -8.14 15.90
C ALA A 351 -5.57 -9.56 16.36
N ARG A 352 -4.37 -10.03 16.00
CA ARG A 352 -3.83 -11.33 16.44
C ARG A 352 -3.64 -11.37 17.96
N LEU A 353 -3.03 -10.33 18.55
CA LEU A 353 -2.83 -10.23 20.00
C LEU A 353 -4.16 -10.31 20.76
N LEU A 354 -5.18 -9.61 20.27
CA LEU A 354 -6.48 -9.49 20.95
C LEU A 354 -7.37 -10.72 20.79
N SER A 355 -7.31 -11.38 19.64
CA SER A 355 -8.20 -12.50 19.31
C SER A 355 -7.58 -13.89 19.51
N GLY A 356 -6.25 -13.95 19.62
CA GLY A 356 -5.49 -15.21 19.62
C GLY A 356 -5.42 -15.91 18.26
N ARG A 357 -6.03 -15.33 17.21
CA ARG A 357 -6.07 -15.90 15.85
C ARG A 357 -5.64 -14.87 14.81
N GLN A 358 -5.02 -15.33 13.73
CA GLN A 358 -4.64 -14.48 12.61
C GLN A 358 -5.87 -14.19 11.73
N PRO A 359 -6.32 -12.92 11.57
CA PRO A 359 -7.30 -12.59 10.54
C PRO A 359 -6.71 -12.80 9.14
N ALA A 360 -7.57 -13.01 8.15
CA ALA A 360 -7.16 -13.06 6.76
C ALA A 360 -6.54 -11.71 6.36
N LEU A 361 -5.34 -11.74 5.81
CA LEU A 361 -4.60 -10.55 5.40
C LEU A 361 -4.69 -10.42 3.88
N TYR A 362 -5.39 -9.40 3.40
CA TYR A 362 -5.49 -9.12 1.97
C TYR A 362 -4.87 -7.77 1.61
N HIS A 363 -4.33 -7.71 0.39
CA HIS A 363 -3.83 -6.50 -0.22
C HIS A 363 -4.58 -6.23 -1.52
N GLY A 364 -5.21 -5.06 -1.62
CA GLY A 364 -5.94 -4.64 -2.81
C GLY A 364 -5.04 -3.83 -3.75
N ASP A 365 -4.81 -4.35 -4.95
CA ASP A 365 -4.10 -3.65 -6.02
C ASP A 365 -5.13 -2.92 -6.90
N LEU A 366 -5.29 -1.62 -6.64
CA LEU A 366 -6.21 -0.69 -7.30
C LEU A 366 -5.47 0.29 -8.24
N GLY A 367 -4.18 0.02 -8.51
CA GLY A 367 -3.34 0.81 -9.42
C GLY A 367 -3.83 0.80 -10.87
N GLN A 368 -4.55 -0.25 -11.27
CA GLN A 368 -5.24 -0.36 -12.56
C GLN A 368 -6.76 -0.33 -12.37
N PRO A 369 -7.42 0.82 -12.58
CA PRO A 369 -8.86 0.96 -12.32
C PRO A 369 -9.77 -0.01 -13.10
N GLN A 370 -9.31 -0.56 -14.22
CA GLN A 370 -10.08 -1.53 -15.01
C GLN A 370 -9.87 -2.98 -14.55
N GLN A 371 -8.91 -3.23 -13.66
CA GLN A 371 -8.49 -4.57 -13.23
C GLN A 371 -8.13 -4.56 -11.75
N ALA A 372 -9.08 -4.21 -10.89
CA ALA A 372 -8.89 -4.35 -9.44
C ALA A 372 -8.56 -5.81 -9.09
N ARG A 373 -7.48 -6.01 -8.33
CA ARG A 373 -7.04 -7.34 -7.86
C ARG A 373 -6.96 -7.35 -6.36
N VAL A 374 -7.38 -8.46 -5.75
CA VAL A 374 -7.23 -8.69 -4.31
C VAL A 374 -6.42 -9.96 -4.16
N ARG A 375 -5.28 -9.86 -3.47
CA ARG A 375 -4.38 -10.98 -3.17
C ARG A 375 -4.26 -11.13 -1.67
N SER A 376 -3.91 -12.33 -1.20
CA SER A 376 -3.38 -12.45 0.15
C SER A 376 -2.10 -11.63 0.29
N LEU A 377 -1.83 -11.13 1.49
CA LEU A 377 -0.60 -10.38 1.76
C LEU A 377 0.65 -11.22 1.44
N LYS A 378 0.60 -12.53 1.70
CA LYS A 378 1.68 -13.46 1.39
C LYS A 378 1.95 -13.55 -0.12
N GLU A 379 0.90 -13.66 -0.94
CA GLU A 379 1.03 -13.65 -2.40
C GLU A 379 1.60 -12.33 -2.91
N GLU A 380 1.17 -11.19 -2.35
CA GLU A 380 1.65 -9.88 -2.78
C GLU A 380 3.12 -9.64 -2.37
N ILE A 381 3.53 -10.02 -1.15
CA ILE A 381 4.95 -9.99 -0.75
C ILE A 381 5.78 -10.86 -1.69
N GLY A 382 5.37 -12.10 -1.95
CA GLY A 382 6.07 -13.00 -2.88
C GLY A 382 6.16 -12.43 -4.30
N ARG A 383 5.10 -11.76 -4.77
CA ARG A 383 5.07 -11.07 -6.06
C ARG A 383 6.08 -9.93 -6.08
N VAL A 384 6.09 -9.03 -5.09
CA VAL A 384 6.98 -7.87 -5.04
C VAL A 384 8.45 -8.30 -4.93
N VAL A 385 8.74 -9.31 -4.09
CA VAL A 385 10.08 -9.88 -3.95
C VAL A 385 10.62 -10.34 -5.31
N ARG A 386 9.81 -11.04 -6.11
CA ARG A 386 10.24 -11.58 -7.42
C ARG A 386 10.18 -10.55 -8.55
N ALA A 387 9.12 -9.77 -8.61
CA ALA A 387 8.86 -8.87 -9.73
C ALA A 387 9.72 -7.61 -9.70
N ARG A 388 10.13 -7.18 -8.50
CA ARG A 388 10.88 -5.93 -8.31
C ARG A 388 12.14 -6.13 -7.47
N ALA A 389 12.04 -6.55 -6.20
CA ALA A 389 13.19 -6.53 -5.28
C ALA A 389 14.39 -7.35 -5.78
N THR A 390 14.16 -8.59 -6.20
CA THR A 390 15.21 -9.48 -6.74
C THR A 390 15.33 -9.43 -8.25
N ASN A 391 14.62 -8.53 -8.92
CA ASN A 391 14.64 -8.44 -10.37
C ASN A 391 15.95 -7.78 -10.83
N PRO A 392 16.79 -8.46 -11.65
CA PRO A 392 18.06 -7.88 -12.11
C PRO A 392 17.89 -6.55 -12.83
N LYS A 393 16.76 -6.33 -13.53
CA LYS A 393 16.48 -5.06 -14.22
C LYS A 393 16.26 -3.91 -13.23
N TRP A 394 15.63 -4.18 -12.10
CA TRP A 394 15.41 -3.18 -11.06
C TRP A 394 16.70 -2.91 -10.29
N ILE A 395 17.44 -3.95 -9.91
CA ILE A 395 18.74 -3.83 -9.22
C ILE A 395 19.72 -3.02 -10.08
N ALA A 396 19.93 -3.42 -11.34
CA ALA A 396 20.75 -2.65 -12.28
C ALA A 396 20.18 -1.24 -12.55
N GLY A 397 18.87 -1.07 -12.38
CA GLY A 397 18.19 0.22 -12.32
C GLY A 397 18.71 1.11 -11.21
N ALA A 398 18.54 0.64 -9.98
CA ALA A 398 18.97 1.32 -8.75
C ALA A 398 20.47 1.60 -8.77
N MET A 399 21.30 0.65 -9.20
CA MET A 399 22.76 0.80 -9.23
C MET A 399 23.27 1.96 -10.11
N ARG A 400 22.46 2.48 -11.05
CA ARG A 400 22.81 3.69 -11.81
C ARG A 400 22.69 4.99 -11.01
N HIS A 401 22.17 4.93 -9.78
CA HIS A 401 21.86 6.08 -8.94
C HIS A 401 22.70 6.16 -7.66
N GLY A 402 23.88 5.52 -7.63
CA GLY A 402 24.89 5.64 -6.58
C GLY A 402 24.31 5.51 -5.17
N TYR A 403 24.59 6.48 -4.29
CA TYR A 403 24.16 6.47 -2.89
C TYR A 403 22.65 6.20 -2.70
N LYS A 404 21.79 6.85 -3.49
CA LYS A 404 20.32 6.68 -3.39
C LYS A 404 19.87 5.31 -3.89
N GLY A 405 20.53 4.80 -4.93
CA GLY A 405 20.31 3.44 -5.40
C GLY A 405 20.62 2.39 -4.33
N ALA A 406 21.76 2.57 -3.65
CA ALA A 406 22.17 1.71 -2.54
C ALA A 406 21.19 1.79 -1.36
N PHE A 407 20.72 3.00 -1.03
CA PHE A 407 19.67 3.21 -0.02
C PHE A 407 18.38 2.45 -0.36
N ASP A 408 17.89 2.51 -1.60
CA ASP A 408 16.64 1.85 -1.99
C ASP A 408 16.73 0.31 -1.93
N ILE A 409 17.91 -0.24 -2.23
CA ILE A 409 18.20 -1.67 -2.08
C ILE A 409 18.13 -2.07 -0.60
N ALA A 410 18.84 -1.35 0.28
CA ALA A 410 18.84 -1.63 1.72
C ALA A 410 17.45 -1.45 2.36
N ALA A 411 16.77 -0.34 2.06
CA ALA A 411 15.44 -0.04 2.60
C ALA A 411 14.40 -1.13 2.26
N THR A 412 14.55 -1.81 1.12
CA THR A 412 13.67 -2.95 0.77
C THR A 412 13.73 -4.07 1.81
N VAL A 413 14.91 -4.33 2.40
CA VAL A 413 15.10 -5.34 3.45
C VAL A 413 14.43 -4.89 4.75
N ASP A 414 14.58 -3.61 5.12
CA ASP A 414 13.90 -3.02 6.29
C ASP A 414 12.37 -3.11 6.18
N TYR A 415 11.82 -2.85 4.98
CA TYR A 415 10.38 -2.93 4.78
C TYR A 415 9.86 -4.38 4.83
N LEU A 416 10.63 -5.35 4.33
CA LEU A 416 10.31 -6.77 4.52
C LEU A 416 10.36 -7.15 6.00
N PHE A 417 11.37 -6.66 6.72
CA PHE A 417 11.49 -6.86 8.16
C PHE A 417 10.27 -6.32 8.91
N GLY A 418 9.80 -5.12 8.59
CA GLY A 418 8.58 -4.55 9.17
C GLY A 418 7.38 -5.50 9.01
N PHE A 419 7.20 -6.09 7.84
CA PHE A 419 6.15 -7.10 7.61
C PHE A 419 6.38 -8.38 8.39
N ALA A 420 7.61 -8.88 8.50
CA ALA A 420 7.92 -10.08 9.29
C ALA A 420 7.71 -9.85 10.78
N ALA A 421 8.03 -8.65 11.29
CA ALA A 421 7.85 -8.28 12.68
C ALA A 421 6.38 -8.13 13.07
N THR A 422 5.51 -7.77 12.13
CA THR A 422 4.11 -7.44 12.41
C THR A 422 3.11 -8.48 11.89
N THR A 423 3.51 -9.38 10.99
CA THR A 423 2.65 -10.39 10.36
C THR A 423 3.33 -11.76 10.32
N ASP A 424 2.62 -12.77 9.84
CA ASP A 424 3.18 -14.10 9.50
C ASP A 424 3.29 -14.31 7.98
N ALA A 425 3.21 -13.24 7.19
CA ALA A 425 3.15 -13.30 5.73
C ALA A 425 4.54 -13.46 5.07
N VAL A 426 5.62 -13.20 5.81
CA VAL A 426 7.00 -13.37 5.34
C VAL A 426 7.47 -14.80 5.61
N SER A 427 8.02 -15.46 4.59
CA SER A 427 8.52 -16.85 4.66
C SER A 427 10.03 -16.87 4.44
N ASP A 428 10.72 -17.90 4.94
CA ASP A 428 12.20 -18.03 4.86
C ASP A 428 12.76 -17.88 3.44
N HIS A 429 12.04 -18.38 2.43
CA HIS A 429 12.47 -18.22 1.03
C HIS A 429 12.45 -16.76 0.54
N HIS A 430 11.63 -15.87 1.11
CA HIS A 430 11.68 -14.44 0.79
C HIS A 430 13.00 -13.83 1.27
N TRP A 431 13.44 -14.20 2.49
CA TRP A 431 14.70 -13.76 3.06
C TRP A 431 15.91 -14.29 2.28
N ALA A 432 15.91 -15.58 1.95
CA ALA A 432 16.94 -16.20 1.13
C ALA A 432 17.08 -15.46 -0.21
N LEU A 433 15.97 -15.22 -0.92
CA LEU A 433 15.97 -14.54 -2.20
C LEU A 433 16.57 -13.12 -2.14
N LEU A 434 16.22 -12.32 -1.13
CA LEU A 434 16.83 -10.99 -0.95
C LEU A 434 18.30 -11.07 -0.54
N THR A 435 18.65 -12.03 0.31
CA THR A 435 20.03 -12.23 0.77
C THR A 435 20.92 -12.62 -0.40
N ASP A 436 20.48 -13.57 -1.24
CA ASP A 436 21.17 -13.94 -2.48
C ASP A 436 21.37 -12.73 -3.40
N ALA A 437 20.31 -11.95 -3.62
CA ALA A 437 20.34 -10.83 -4.57
C ALA A 437 21.20 -9.65 -4.12
N TYR A 438 21.31 -9.38 -2.81
CA TYR A 438 21.93 -8.17 -2.29
C TYR A 438 23.24 -8.40 -1.53
N ALA A 439 23.29 -9.44 -0.69
CA ALA A 439 24.47 -9.78 0.09
C ALA A 439 25.31 -10.89 -0.59
N GLY A 440 24.67 -11.85 -1.25
CA GLY A 440 25.34 -12.95 -1.94
C GLY A 440 25.99 -12.55 -3.27
N ASP A 441 25.29 -11.74 -4.07
CA ASP A 441 25.82 -11.20 -5.33
C ASP A 441 26.97 -10.23 -5.07
N ALA A 442 28.17 -10.60 -5.53
CA ALA A 442 29.39 -9.82 -5.31
C ALA A 442 29.34 -8.43 -5.97
N ALA A 443 28.70 -8.28 -7.13
CA ALA A 443 28.62 -7.00 -7.82
C ALA A 443 27.68 -6.03 -7.10
N VAL A 444 26.55 -6.54 -6.59
CA VAL A 444 25.62 -5.73 -5.79
C VAL A 444 26.26 -5.36 -4.45
N ARG A 445 26.88 -6.32 -3.75
CA ARG A 445 27.58 -6.06 -2.48
C ARG A 445 28.70 -5.03 -2.63
N GLN A 446 29.54 -5.16 -3.67
CA GLN A 446 30.59 -4.20 -3.97
C GLN A 446 30.01 -2.80 -4.25
N PHE A 447 28.96 -2.72 -5.07
CA PHE A 447 28.28 -1.45 -5.33
C PHE A 447 27.78 -0.78 -4.05
N LEU A 448 27.15 -1.55 -3.15
CA LEU A 448 26.67 -1.05 -1.86
C LEU A 448 27.84 -0.54 -1.01
N ALA A 449 28.92 -1.31 -0.88
CA ALA A 449 30.11 -0.91 -0.12
C ALA A 449 30.73 0.39 -0.66
N GLU A 450 30.88 0.52 -1.99
CA GLU A 450 31.48 1.69 -2.63
C GLU A 450 30.62 2.95 -2.54
N HIS A 451 29.30 2.82 -2.73
CA HIS A 451 28.42 3.98 -2.88
C HIS A 451 27.69 4.36 -1.60
N ASN A 452 27.51 3.42 -0.67
CA ASN A 452 26.85 3.64 0.63
C ASN A 452 27.13 2.49 1.61
N SER A 453 28.33 2.45 2.18
CA SER A 453 28.73 1.43 3.16
C SER A 453 27.83 1.36 4.39
N ALA A 454 27.23 2.49 4.81
CA ALA A 454 26.24 2.52 5.89
C ALA A 454 24.97 1.73 5.52
N ALA A 455 24.46 1.88 4.29
CA ALA A 455 23.32 1.08 3.82
C ALA A 455 23.65 -0.43 3.72
N LEU A 456 24.88 -0.79 3.36
CA LEU A 456 25.32 -2.18 3.40
C LEU A 456 25.32 -2.73 4.84
N ARG A 457 25.86 -1.96 5.79
CA ARG A 457 25.85 -2.30 7.21
C ARG A 457 24.41 -2.50 7.70
N ASP A 458 23.53 -1.52 7.47
CA ASP A 458 22.11 -1.58 7.88
C ASP A 458 21.41 -2.83 7.31
N LEU A 459 21.66 -3.14 6.02
CA LEU A 459 21.13 -4.34 5.38
C LEU A 459 21.59 -5.62 6.09
N LEU A 460 22.89 -5.76 6.35
CA LEU A 460 23.46 -6.96 6.96
C LEU A 460 23.01 -7.10 8.42
N GLU A 461 23.02 -6.01 9.19
CA GLU A 461 22.54 -5.96 10.57
C GLU A 461 21.05 -6.32 10.64
N ARG A 462 20.23 -5.82 9.71
CA ARG A 462 18.80 -6.15 9.66
C ARG A 462 18.54 -7.62 9.34
N LEU A 463 19.33 -8.21 8.44
CA LEU A 463 19.25 -9.65 8.16
C LEU A 463 19.61 -10.47 9.39
N LEU A 464 20.68 -10.12 10.11
CA LEU A 464 21.05 -10.79 11.36
C LEU A 464 19.98 -10.62 12.44
N GLU A 465 19.42 -9.42 12.58
CA GLU A 465 18.33 -9.16 13.52
C GLU A 465 17.12 -10.05 13.22
N ALA A 466 16.76 -10.21 11.94
CA ALA A 466 15.67 -11.08 11.52
C ALA A 466 15.91 -12.54 11.96
N MET A 467 17.15 -13.03 11.85
CA MET A 467 17.54 -14.38 12.29
C MET A 467 17.50 -14.50 13.81
N GLN A 468 18.10 -13.55 14.54
CA GLN A 468 18.17 -13.54 16.00
C GLN A 468 16.80 -13.47 16.66
N ARG A 469 15.85 -12.74 16.04
CA ARG A 469 14.46 -12.64 16.51
C ARG A 469 13.56 -13.80 16.05
N GLY A 470 14.08 -14.75 15.27
CA GLY A 470 13.30 -15.85 14.71
C GLY A 470 12.26 -15.43 13.65
N LEU A 471 12.40 -14.21 13.09
CA LEU A 471 11.58 -13.74 11.97
C LEU A 471 12.01 -14.42 10.66
N TRP A 472 13.30 -14.76 10.55
CA TRP A 472 13.81 -15.76 9.62
C TRP A 472 14.10 -17.04 10.41
N ARG A 473 13.30 -18.09 10.21
CA ARG A 473 13.32 -19.27 11.09
C ARG A 473 14.42 -20.27 10.75
N GLN A 474 14.67 -20.48 9.45
CA GLN A 474 15.69 -21.41 8.97
C GLN A 474 16.69 -20.69 8.06
N PRO A 475 17.62 -19.88 8.63
CA PRO A 475 18.63 -19.19 7.84
C PRO A 475 19.73 -20.11 7.27
N GLY A 476 19.96 -21.29 7.87
CA GLY A 476 20.98 -22.22 7.36
C GLY A 476 22.34 -21.54 7.17
N PRO A 477 23.00 -21.65 5.99
CA PRO A 477 24.33 -21.06 5.77
C PRO A 477 24.32 -19.52 5.65
N TYR A 478 23.15 -18.89 5.49
CA TYR A 478 23.07 -17.44 5.32
C TYR A 478 23.53 -16.68 6.57
N GLN A 479 23.41 -17.27 7.76
CA GLN A 479 23.86 -16.62 8.98
C GLN A 479 25.38 -16.39 8.98
N GLU A 480 26.15 -17.43 8.66
CA GLU A 480 27.61 -17.34 8.58
C GLU A 480 28.05 -16.37 7.47
N LEU A 481 27.38 -16.41 6.32
CA LEU A 481 27.65 -15.49 5.19
C LEU A 481 27.44 -14.02 5.58
N VAL A 482 26.33 -13.70 6.24
CA VAL A 482 26.04 -12.31 6.65
C VAL A 482 27.01 -11.85 7.74
N GLN A 483 27.35 -12.72 8.71
CA GLN A 483 28.34 -12.40 9.75
C GLN A 483 29.73 -12.13 9.15
N GLN A 484 30.17 -12.95 8.19
CA GLN A 484 31.44 -12.75 7.51
C GLN A 484 31.48 -11.41 6.77
N HIS A 485 30.44 -11.08 6.00
CA HIS A 485 30.39 -9.82 5.27
C HIS A 485 30.33 -8.58 6.18
N LEU A 486 29.73 -8.70 7.37
CA LEU A 486 29.71 -7.62 8.35
C LEU A 486 31.12 -7.37 8.91
N LEU A 487 31.86 -8.44 9.26
CA LEU A 487 33.26 -8.34 9.70
C LEU A 487 34.17 -7.75 8.60
N GLU A 488 34.03 -8.23 7.36
CA GLU A 488 34.78 -7.71 6.22
C GLU A 488 34.53 -6.21 6.00
N LEU A 489 33.29 -5.74 6.21
CA LEU A 489 32.93 -4.34 6.10
C LEU A 489 33.51 -3.50 7.26
N GLU A 490 33.55 -4.04 8.47
CA GLU A 490 34.16 -3.38 9.63
C GLU A 490 35.66 -3.18 9.43
N ASP A 491 36.36 -4.22 9.01
CA ASP A 491 37.80 -4.16 8.69
C ASP A 491 38.09 -3.11 7.59
N GLN A 492 37.20 -2.96 6.61
CA GLN A 492 37.31 -1.95 5.55
C GLN A 492 37.02 -0.52 6.00
N LEU A 493 36.27 -0.33 7.10
CA LEU A 493 35.95 1.00 7.63
C LEU A 493 36.96 1.48 8.66
N GLU A 494 37.66 0.55 9.32
CA GLU A 494 38.73 0.84 10.28
C GLU A 494 40.09 1.13 9.61
N HIS A 495 40.27 0.75 8.35
CA HIS A 495 41.48 0.94 7.54
C HIS A 495 41.27 1.90 6.38
#